data_AF-A0A3T0T3N8-F1
#
_entry.id   AF-A0A3T0T3N8-F1
#
_cell.length_a   1.000
_cell.length_b   1.000
_cell.length_c   1.000
_cell.angle_alpha   90.00
_cell.angle_beta   90.00
_cell.angle_gamma   90.00
#
_symmetry.space_group_name_H-M   'P 1'
#
loop_
_entity.id
_entity.type
_entity.pdbx_description
1 polymer ?
#
loop_
_entity_poly.entity_id
_entity_poly.type
_entity_poly.pdbx_seq_one_letter_code
_entity_poly.pdbx_strand_id
1 'polypeptide(L)'
;MRKAFAILRLALAGLGAVGLVGDFLYTLGFRLFQIDNFFAYFTTQSNMAGVVVLGLSGIVALAREREPRWLSTLRALVLTYMVVSGIVFGLIAVEANNRGVRVDVPWSSALLHFVIPTLALLDWLLAPGRRPVAWRGTLTVLGFPIVWGVITLVRGALIGWYPYFFLDPAQVDGPVMFVVYDVIVLGLISGIAAFMLALSRVRPLGAARATEWRGPLARLRERLSRQRRRTA
;
A
#
# COMPACT_ATOMS: atom_id res chain seq x y z
N MET A 1 21.96 2.28 8.00
CA MET A 1 20.66 2.64 7.37
C MET A 1 19.97 1.47 6.68
N ARG A 2 20.54 0.81 5.66
CA ARG A 2 19.87 -0.31 4.93
C ARG A 2 19.29 -1.42 5.83
N LYS A 3 20.08 -1.91 6.79
CA LYS A 3 19.64 -2.95 7.74
C LYS A 3 18.43 -2.51 8.58
N ALA A 4 18.33 -1.23 8.95
CA ALA A 4 17.21 -0.71 9.71
C ALA A 4 15.90 -0.74 8.90
N PHE A 5 15.92 -0.30 7.64
CA PHE A 5 14.75 -0.40 6.74
C PHE A 5 14.36 -1.87 6.48
N ALA A 6 15.34 -2.76 6.34
CA ALA A 6 15.08 -4.18 6.18
C ALA A 6 14.38 -4.78 7.41
N ILE A 7 14.91 -4.51 8.61
CA ILE A 7 14.32 -4.95 9.88
C ILE A 7 12.91 -4.37 10.07
N LEU A 8 12.73 -3.08 9.76
CA LEU A 8 11.41 -2.43 9.82
C LEU A 8 10.39 -3.17 8.95
N ARG A 9 10.73 -3.48 7.69
CA ARG A 9 9.82 -4.18 6.77
C ARG A 9 9.46 -5.57 7.26
N LEU A 10 10.42 -6.31 7.81
CA LEU A 10 10.18 -7.63 8.41
C LEU A 10 9.29 -7.52 9.65
N ALA A 11 9.53 -6.52 10.50
CA ALA A 11 8.70 -6.25 11.68
C ALA A 11 7.27 -5.89 11.27
N LEU A 12 7.08 -5.02 10.28
CA LEU A 12 5.76 -4.67 9.74
C LEU A 12 5.05 -5.89 9.13
N ALA A 13 5.77 -6.77 8.43
CA ALA A 13 5.22 -8.01 7.90
C ALA A 13 4.75 -8.95 9.04
N GLY A 14 5.57 -9.11 10.10
CA GLY A 14 5.20 -9.89 11.28
C GLY A 14 4.00 -9.32 12.01
N LEU A 15 3.98 -8.00 12.25
CA LEU A 15 2.83 -7.30 12.85
C LEU A 15 1.58 -7.41 11.98
N GLY A 16 1.71 -7.37 10.66
CA GLY A 16 0.58 -7.57 9.74
C GLY A 16 0.00 -8.98 9.83
N ALA A 17 0.85 -10.01 9.94
CA ALA A 17 0.39 -11.37 10.15
C ALA A 17 -0.33 -11.53 11.49
N VAL A 18 0.23 -10.97 12.57
CA VAL A 18 -0.40 -10.95 13.90
C VAL A 18 -1.73 -10.18 13.87
N GLY A 19 -1.77 -9.04 13.18
CA GLY A 19 -2.98 -8.24 12.98
C GLY A 19 -4.06 -9.03 12.24
N LEU A 20 -3.73 -9.70 11.14
CA LEU A 20 -4.67 -10.53 10.37
C LEU A 20 -5.23 -11.69 11.21
N VAL A 21 -4.38 -12.36 12.00
CA VAL A 21 -4.82 -13.41 12.92
C VAL A 21 -5.73 -12.83 14.00
N GLY A 22 -5.35 -11.69 14.61
CA GLY A 22 -6.16 -11.02 15.61
C GLY A 22 -7.54 -10.60 15.07
N ASP A 23 -7.59 -10.11 13.84
CA ASP A 23 -8.83 -9.72 13.16
C ASP A 23 -9.71 -10.91 12.82
N PHE A 24 -9.11 -12.01 12.37
CA PHE A 24 -9.82 -13.27 12.15
C PHE A 24 -10.40 -13.82 13.47
N LEU A 25 -9.60 -13.85 14.54
CA LEU A 25 -10.06 -14.31 15.86
C LEU A 25 -11.17 -13.42 16.43
N TYR A 26 -11.07 -12.10 16.25
CA TYR A 26 -12.12 -11.16 16.64
C TYR A 26 -13.42 -11.45 15.86
N THR A 27 -13.31 -11.68 14.55
CA THR A 27 -14.47 -11.93 13.69
C THR A 27 -15.14 -13.29 13.94
N LEU A 28 -14.40 -14.30 14.39
CA LEU A 28 -14.96 -15.58 14.87
C LEU A 28 -15.93 -15.42 16.05
N GLY A 29 -15.82 -14.32 16.80
CA GLY A 29 -16.72 -14.03 17.93
C GLY A 29 -18.15 -13.66 17.52
N PHE A 30 -18.41 -13.39 16.24
CA PHE A 30 -19.75 -13.01 15.76
C PHE A 30 -20.55 -14.23 15.27
N ARG A 31 -21.81 -14.30 15.72
CA ARG A 31 -22.72 -15.42 15.42
C ARG A 31 -22.99 -15.66 13.93
N LEU A 32 -22.93 -14.61 13.11
CA LEU A 32 -23.20 -14.66 11.66
C LEU A 32 -21.92 -14.77 10.82
N PHE A 33 -20.79 -15.08 11.45
CA PHE A 33 -19.51 -15.16 10.75
C PHE A 33 -19.49 -16.31 9.72
N GLN A 34 -18.95 -16.01 8.54
CA GLN A 34 -18.60 -17.01 7.54
C GLN A 34 -17.16 -16.78 7.09
N ILE A 35 -16.37 -17.86 7.09
CA ILE A 35 -14.94 -17.82 6.77
C ILE A 35 -14.70 -17.22 5.38
N ASP A 36 -15.49 -17.62 4.39
CA ASP A 36 -15.34 -17.14 3.01
C ASP A 36 -15.59 -15.63 2.87
N ASN A 37 -16.46 -15.07 3.72
CA ASN A 37 -16.76 -13.64 3.75
C ASN A 37 -15.57 -12.83 4.27
N PHE A 38 -14.83 -13.36 5.25
CA PHE A 38 -13.63 -12.70 5.78
C PHE A 38 -12.57 -12.46 4.70
N PHE A 39 -12.33 -13.45 3.84
CA PHE A 39 -11.35 -13.35 2.76
C PHE A 39 -11.85 -12.54 1.56
N ALA A 40 -13.15 -12.24 1.48
CA ALA A 40 -13.71 -11.40 0.43
C ALA A 40 -13.41 -9.91 0.63
N TYR A 41 -13.06 -9.47 1.84
CA TYR A 41 -12.75 -8.06 2.10
C TYR A 41 -11.48 -7.61 1.37
N PHE A 42 -11.56 -6.47 0.69
CA PHE A 42 -10.41 -5.86 0.01
C PHE A 42 -9.28 -5.53 1.00
N THR A 43 -9.63 -5.06 2.20
CA THR A 43 -8.65 -4.81 3.28
C THR A 43 -7.89 -6.08 3.66
N THR A 44 -8.58 -7.21 3.82
CA THR A 44 -7.96 -8.48 4.20
C THR A 44 -6.97 -8.91 3.13
N GLN A 45 -7.39 -8.92 1.86
CA GLN A 45 -6.53 -9.32 0.74
C GLN A 45 -5.33 -8.36 0.55
N SER A 46 -5.55 -7.06 0.68
CA SER A 46 -4.47 -6.06 0.54
C SER A 46 -3.44 -6.16 1.66
N ASN A 47 -3.86 -6.44 2.90
CA ASN A 47 -2.96 -6.66 4.03
C ASN A 47 -2.22 -8.00 3.93
N MET A 48 -2.86 -9.08 3.45
CA MET A 48 -2.18 -10.35 3.17
C MET A 48 -1.07 -10.15 2.12
N ALA A 49 -1.38 -9.43 1.04
CA ALA A 49 -0.36 -9.04 0.06
C ALA A 49 0.73 -8.16 0.70
N GLY A 50 0.35 -7.25 1.60
CA GLY A 50 1.24 -6.42 2.39
C GLY A 50 2.27 -7.22 3.17
N VAL A 51 1.82 -8.23 3.93
CA VAL A 51 2.68 -9.16 4.68
C VAL A 51 3.70 -9.82 3.77
N VAL A 52 3.25 -10.40 2.66
CA VAL A 52 4.13 -11.10 1.70
C VAL A 52 5.16 -10.13 1.11
N VAL A 53 4.71 -8.97 0.61
CA VAL A 53 5.58 -8.05 -0.13
C VAL A 53 6.55 -7.30 0.78
N LEU A 54 6.12 -6.90 1.97
CA LEU A 54 7.01 -6.32 2.99
C LEU A 54 8.03 -7.36 3.47
N GLY A 55 7.60 -8.61 3.69
CA GLY A 55 8.49 -9.71 4.04
C GLY A 55 9.57 -9.95 2.98
N LEU A 56 9.16 -10.12 1.72
CA LEU A 56 10.08 -10.30 0.60
C LEU A 56 11.02 -9.10 0.42
N SER A 57 10.51 -7.87 0.51
CA SER A 57 11.33 -6.65 0.42
C SER A 57 12.33 -6.53 1.58
N GLY A 58 11.95 -6.93 2.79
CA GLY A 58 12.84 -7.01 3.95
C GLY A 58 13.96 -8.02 3.75
N ILE A 59 13.64 -9.26 3.35
CA ILE A 59 14.62 -10.32 3.07
C ILE A 59 15.59 -9.89 1.97
N VAL A 60 15.08 -9.35 0.86
CA VAL A 60 15.91 -8.89 -0.26
C VAL A 60 16.81 -7.72 0.14
N ALA A 61 16.34 -6.81 1.01
CA ALA A 61 17.16 -5.69 1.49
C ALA A 61 18.30 -6.12 2.44
N LEU A 62 18.19 -7.30 3.07
CA LEU A 62 19.30 -7.91 3.80
C LEU A 62 20.31 -8.55 2.84
N ALA A 63 19.83 -9.29 1.84
CA ALA A 63 20.65 -10.09 0.94
C ALA A 63 21.30 -9.32 -0.21
N ARG A 64 20.68 -8.23 -0.69
CA ARG A 64 21.12 -7.50 -1.89
C ARG A 64 21.31 -6.02 -1.60
N GLU A 65 22.24 -5.39 -2.33
CA GLU A 65 22.45 -3.94 -2.22
C GLU A 65 21.35 -3.13 -2.90
N ARG A 66 20.72 -3.68 -3.93
CA ARG A 66 19.70 -3.00 -4.74
C ARG A 66 18.46 -3.89 -4.87
N GLU A 67 17.30 -3.32 -4.55
CA GLU A 67 16.00 -3.96 -4.73
C GLU A 67 15.70 -4.15 -6.23
N PRO A 68 15.23 -5.34 -6.65
CA PRO A 68 14.73 -5.57 -8.01
C PRO A 68 13.58 -4.62 -8.36
N ARG A 69 13.53 -4.16 -9.61
CA ARG A 69 12.50 -3.19 -10.06
C ARG A 69 11.08 -3.72 -9.85
N TRP A 70 10.83 -4.99 -10.16
CA TRP A 70 9.51 -5.61 -10.02
C TRP A 70 9.02 -5.58 -8.57
N LEU A 71 9.92 -5.80 -7.60
CA LEU A 71 9.57 -5.82 -6.18
C LEU A 71 9.28 -4.42 -5.65
N SER A 72 10.04 -3.42 -6.09
CA SER A 72 9.75 -2.02 -5.78
C SER A 72 8.41 -1.56 -6.35
N THR A 73 8.08 -1.98 -7.58
CA THR A 73 6.78 -1.71 -8.19
C THR A 73 5.66 -2.40 -7.42
N LEU A 74 5.79 -3.70 -7.14
CA LEU A 74 4.79 -4.46 -6.40
C LEU A 74 4.53 -3.88 -5.01
N ARG A 75 5.59 -3.48 -4.30
CA ARG A 75 5.47 -2.81 -3.00
C ARG A 75 4.73 -1.48 -3.07
N ALA A 76 4.97 -0.69 -4.12
CA ALA A 76 4.22 0.56 -4.31
C ALA A 76 2.73 0.30 -4.61
N LEU A 77 2.40 -0.72 -5.41
CA LEU A 77 1.02 -1.10 -5.71
C LEU A 77 0.29 -1.58 -4.45
N VAL A 78 0.88 -2.53 -3.72
CA VAL A 78 0.29 -3.07 -2.49
C VAL A 78 0.14 -2.00 -1.41
N LEU A 79 1.14 -1.13 -1.24
CA LEU A 79 1.03 0.02 -0.33
C LEU A 79 -0.13 0.94 -0.71
N THR A 80 -0.35 1.17 -2.01
CA THR A 80 -1.49 1.96 -2.49
C THR A 80 -2.81 1.33 -2.03
N TYR A 81 -2.96 0.00 -2.18
CA TYR A 81 -4.17 -0.72 -1.75
C TYR A 81 -4.38 -0.67 -0.24
N MET A 82 -3.31 -0.82 0.55
CA MET A 82 -3.38 -0.71 2.00
C MET A 82 -3.81 0.70 2.46
N VAL A 83 -3.26 1.75 1.84
CA VAL A 83 -3.64 3.15 2.12
C VAL A 83 -5.09 3.43 1.74
N VAL A 84 -5.52 2.98 0.55
CA VAL A 84 -6.94 3.07 0.14
C VAL A 84 -7.84 2.38 1.16
N SER A 85 -7.48 1.16 1.59
CA SER A 85 -8.29 0.38 2.54
C SER A 85 -8.48 1.14 3.86
N GLY A 86 -7.42 1.74 4.39
CA GLY A 86 -7.48 2.57 5.59
C GLY A 86 -8.37 3.82 5.44
N ILE A 87 -8.24 4.53 4.32
CA ILE A 87 -9.04 5.73 4.04
C ILE A 87 -10.52 5.35 3.89
N VAL A 88 -10.84 4.35 3.08
CA VAL A 88 -12.22 3.88 2.87
C VAL A 88 -12.83 3.43 4.18
N PHE A 89 -12.11 2.66 4.99
CA PHE A 89 -12.58 2.26 6.32
C PHE A 89 -12.86 3.46 7.23
N GLY A 90 -11.96 4.44 7.26
CA GLY A 90 -12.18 5.68 8.03
C GLY A 90 -13.43 6.43 7.59
N LEU A 91 -13.67 6.54 6.27
CA LEU A 91 -14.88 7.17 5.73
C LEU A 91 -16.14 6.39 6.11
N ILE A 92 -16.13 5.07 6.01
CA ILE A 92 -17.25 4.21 6.43
C ILE A 92 -17.53 4.39 7.93
N ALA A 93 -16.49 4.38 8.77
CA ALA A 93 -16.64 4.53 10.22
C ALA A 93 -17.22 5.90 10.60
N VAL A 94 -16.77 6.98 9.94
CA VAL A 94 -17.32 8.33 10.12
C VAL A 94 -18.79 8.39 9.69
N GLU A 95 -19.12 7.86 8.52
CA GLU A 95 -20.49 7.87 8.01
C GLU A 95 -21.44 7.03 8.87
N ALA A 96 -21.01 5.85 9.30
CA ALA A 96 -21.77 5.02 10.23
C ALA A 96 -22.06 5.77 11.53
N ASN A 97 -21.06 6.44 12.11
CA ASN A 97 -21.24 7.24 13.31
C ASN A 97 -22.22 8.42 13.10
N ASN A 98 -22.16 9.09 11.95
CA ASN A 98 -23.11 10.15 11.59
C ASN A 98 -24.56 9.64 11.51
N ARG A 99 -24.74 8.36 11.16
CA ARG A 99 -26.03 7.67 11.14
C ARG A 99 -26.41 7.02 12.48
N GLY A 100 -25.66 7.28 13.55
CA GLY A 100 -25.91 6.71 14.88
C GLY A 100 -25.51 5.24 15.02
N VAL A 101 -24.78 4.68 14.05
CA VAL A 101 -24.26 3.32 14.07
C VAL A 101 -22.82 3.33 14.56
N ARG A 102 -22.57 2.72 15.70
CA ARG A 102 -21.22 2.59 16.25
C ARG A 102 -20.44 1.50 15.49
N VAL A 103 -19.28 1.88 14.93
CA VAL A 103 -18.30 0.92 14.40
C VAL A 103 -17.22 0.70 15.45
N ASP A 104 -17.17 -0.51 16.01
CA ASP A 104 -16.06 -0.89 16.89
C ASP A 104 -14.80 -1.14 16.06
N VAL A 105 -13.68 -0.58 16.53
CA VAL A 105 -12.37 -0.72 15.89
C VAL A 105 -11.45 -1.48 16.85
N PRO A 106 -11.38 -2.82 16.77
CA PRO A 106 -10.46 -3.59 17.61
C PRO A 106 -9.02 -3.22 17.27
N TRP A 107 -8.09 -3.55 18.18
CA TRP A 107 -6.66 -3.25 18.00
C TRP A 107 -6.11 -3.82 16.68
N SER A 108 -6.58 -5.00 16.25
CA SER A 108 -6.19 -5.66 15.01
C SER A 108 -6.61 -4.84 13.79
N SER A 109 -7.86 -4.35 13.80
CA SER A 109 -8.40 -3.49 12.75
C SER A 109 -7.65 -2.15 12.70
N ALA A 110 -7.39 -1.52 13.86
CA ALA A 110 -6.61 -0.28 13.91
C ALA A 110 -5.19 -0.46 13.36
N LEU A 111 -4.57 -1.61 13.67
CA LEU A 111 -3.23 -1.97 13.21
C LEU A 111 -3.19 -2.12 11.68
N LEU A 112 -4.15 -2.85 11.10
CA LEU A 112 -4.23 -3.16 9.67
C LEU A 112 -4.71 -1.99 8.80
N HIS A 113 -5.61 -1.14 9.32
CA HIS A 113 -6.16 -0.01 8.58
C HIS A 113 -5.30 1.25 8.66
N PHE A 114 -4.62 1.48 9.79
CA PHE A 114 -3.97 2.78 10.03
C PHE A 114 -2.49 2.66 10.33
N VAL A 115 -2.10 1.87 11.32
CA VAL A 115 -0.72 1.87 11.83
C VAL A 115 0.26 1.29 10.80
N ILE A 116 0.02 0.07 10.31
CA ILE A 116 0.92 -0.58 9.34
C ILE A 116 0.95 0.18 8.02
N PRO A 117 -0.18 0.57 7.39
CA PRO A 117 -0.14 1.35 6.15
C PRO A 117 0.64 2.66 6.30
N THR A 118 0.49 3.35 7.43
CA THR A 118 1.21 4.60 7.70
C THR A 118 2.71 4.37 7.84
N LEU A 119 3.13 3.39 8.64
CA LEU A 119 4.55 3.07 8.81
C LEU A 119 5.19 2.55 7.52
N ALA A 120 4.46 1.76 6.73
CA ALA A 120 4.90 1.30 5.42
C ALA A 120 5.01 2.45 4.42
N LEU A 121 4.12 3.44 4.48
CA LEU A 121 4.21 4.67 3.69
C LEU A 121 5.45 5.50 4.07
N LEU A 122 5.72 5.65 5.37
CA LEU A 122 6.92 6.32 5.86
C LEU A 122 8.20 5.58 5.45
N ASP A 123 8.25 4.24 5.56
CA ASP A 123 9.35 3.42 5.00
C ASP A 123 9.53 3.73 3.52
N TRP A 124 8.44 3.66 2.75
CA TRP A 124 8.50 3.85 1.31
C TRP A 124 8.97 5.25 0.93
N LEU A 125 8.58 6.29 1.69
CA LEU A 125 8.96 7.68 1.48
C LEU A 125 10.42 7.96 1.81
N LEU A 126 10.91 7.41 2.92
CA LEU A 126 12.21 7.72 3.51
C LEU A 126 13.32 6.75 3.06
N ALA A 127 12.96 5.58 2.51
CA ALA A 127 13.94 4.58 2.10
C ALA A 127 14.90 5.10 1.02
N PRO A 128 16.23 4.96 1.22
CA PRO A 128 17.21 5.36 0.23
C PRO A 128 17.10 4.51 -1.05
N GLY A 129 17.24 5.15 -2.22
CA GLY A 129 17.21 4.46 -3.50
C GLY A 129 15.80 4.21 -4.07
N ARG A 130 14.80 4.99 -3.64
CA ARG A 130 13.47 5.03 -4.29
C ARG A 130 13.62 5.16 -5.80
N ARG A 131 12.91 4.30 -6.52
CA ARG A 131 12.81 4.36 -7.98
C ARG A 131 11.43 4.91 -8.34
N PRO A 132 11.34 5.82 -9.34
CA PRO A 132 10.08 6.25 -9.87
C PRO A 132 9.29 5.03 -10.38
N VAL A 133 7.99 5.00 -10.07
CA VAL A 133 7.10 3.99 -10.64
C VAL A 133 6.71 4.45 -12.05
N ALA A 134 6.79 3.55 -13.03
CA ALA A 134 6.43 3.86 -14.41
C ALA A 134 4.94 4.22 -14.54
N TRP A 135 4.58 5.09 -15.48
CA TRP A 135 3.20 5.51 -15.72
C TRP A 135 2.27 4.37 -16.15
N ARG A 136 2.83 3.33 -16.78
CA ARG A 136 2.10 2.07 -17.03
C ARG A 136 1.61 1.41 -15.73
N GLY A 137 2.30 1.66 -14.62
CA GLY A 137 1.90 1.21 -13.29
C GLY A 137 0.57 1.79 -12.81
N THR A 138 0.14 2.96 -13.31
CA THR A 138 -1.18 3.54 -12.99
C THR A 138 -2.31 2.62 -13.46
N LEU A 139 -2.22 2.09 -14.69
CA LEU A 139 -3.22 1.17 -15.21
C LEU A 139 -3.16 -0.18 -14.49
N THR A 140 -1.95 -0.63 -14.12
CA THR A 140 -1.77 -1.86 -13.33
C THR A 140 -2.38 -1.77 -11.93
N VAL A 141 -2.42 -0.58 -11.33
CA VAL A 141 -3.02 -0.36 -10.00
C VAL A 141 -4.52 -0.64 -9.99
N LEU A 142 -5.21 -0.47 -11.13
CA LEU A 142 -6.65 -0.70 -11.21
C LEU A 142 -6.97 -2.16 -11.49
N GLY A 143 -6.00 -2.94 -11.99
CA GLY A 143 -6.21 -4.35 -12.32
C GLY A 143 -6.73 -5.16 -11.13
N PHE A 144 -6.08 -5.03 -9.96
CA PHE A 144 -6.51 -5.78 -8.77
C PHE A 144 -7.88 -5.32 -8.23
N PRO A 145 -8.14 -4.02 -8.00
CA PRO A 145 -9.47 -3.55 -7.59
C PRO A 145 -10.60 -3.90 -8.56
N ILE A 146 -10.37 -3.83 -9.87
CA ILE A 146 -11.39 -4.19 -10.87
C ILE A 146 -11.70 -5.69 -10.79
N VAL A 147 -10.67 -6.54 -10.79
CA VAL A 147 -10.85 -8.00 -10.70
C VAL A 147 -11.53 -8.36 -9.39
N TRP A 148 -11.09 -7.79 -8.27
CA TRP A 148 -11.71 -7.99 -6.96
C TRP A 148 -13.17 -7.53 -6.95
N GLY A 149 -13.48 -6.37 -7.53
CA GLY A 149 -14.83 -5.82 -7.61
C GLY A 149 -15.76 -6.72 -8.42
N VAL A 150 -15.33 -7.14 -9.62
CA VAL A 150 -16.11 -8.07 -10.46
C VAL A 150 -16.37 -9.38 -9.72
N ILE A 151 -15.36 -9.99 -9.11
CA ILE A 151 -15.51 -11.23 -8.33
C ILE A 151 -16.49 -11.01 -7.17
N THR A 152 -16.35 -9.90 -6.45
CA THR A 152 -17.20 -9.56 -5.30
C THR A 152 -18.65 -9.36 -5.72
N LEU A 153 -18.90 -8.66 -6.82
CA LEU A 153 -20.25 -8.42 -7.33
C LEU A 153 -20.92 -9.71 -7.82
N VAL A 154 -20.20 -10.54 -8.58
CA VAL A 154 -20.71 -11.84 -9.04
C VAL A 154 -20.99 -12.76 -7.85
N ARG A 155 -20.03 -12.89 -6.93
CA ARG A 155 -20.20 -13.70 -5.72
C ARG A 155 -21.39 -13.21 -4.90
N GLY A 156 -21.51 -11.90 -4.69
CA GLY A 156 -22.60 -11.31 -3.91
C GLY A 156 -23.96 -11.57 -4.53
N ALA A 157 -24.08 -11.51 -5.86
CA ALA A 157 -25.33 -11.84 -6.55
C ALA A 157 -25.71 -13.34 -6.40
N LEU A 158 -24.71 -14.23 -6.27
CA LEU A 158 -24.94 -15.67 -6.11
C LEU A 158 -25.32 -16.07 -4.69
N ILE A 159 -24.74 -15.43 -3.66
CA ILE A 159 -24.91 -15.85 -2.26
C ILE A 159 -25.71 -14.85 -1.41
N GLY A 160 -26.07 -13.69 -1.97
CA GLY A 160 -26.83 -12.64 -1.28
C GLY A 160 -26.03 -11.89 -0.20
N TRP A 161 -24.70 -11.79 -0.34
CA TRP A 161 -23.87 -11.08 0.63
C TRP A 161 -22.72 -10.32 -0.02
N TYR A 162 -22.51 -9.08 0.43
CA TYR A 162 -21.44 -8.19 -0.02
C TYR A 162 -20.61 -7.70 1.17
N PRO A 163 -19.28 -7.52 1.01
CA PRO A 163 -18.41 -7.07 2.10
C PRO A 163 -18.65 -5.63 2.52
N TYR A 164 -19.21 -4.80 1.63
CA TYR A 164 -19.46 -3.39 1.89
C TYR A 164 -20.88 -3.01 1.45
N PHE A 165 -21.55 -2.17 2.24
CA PHE A 165 -22.93 -1.75 1.97
C PHE A 165 -23.10 -1.09 0.60
N PHE A 166 -22.10 -0.32 0.16
CA PHE A 166 -22.15 0.39 -1.11
C PHE A 166 -22.03 -0.53 -2.34
N LEU A 167 -21.64 -1.80 -2.14
CA LEU A 167 -21.66 -2.83 -3.18
C LEU A 167 -22.95 -3.63 -3.20
N ASP A 168 -23.83 -3.45 -2.22
CA ASP A 168 -25.10 -4.15 -2.13
C ASP A 168 -26.21 -3.28 -2.72
N PRO A 169 -26.79 -3.64 -3.87
CA PRO A 169 -27.88 -2.88 -4.49
C PRO A 169 -29.12 -2.74 -3.59
N ALA A 170 -29.30 -3.62 -2.60
CA ALA A 170 -30.41 -3.56 -1.65
C ALA A 170 -30.16 -2.57 -0.49
N GLN A 171 -28.93 -2.11 -0.28
CA GLN A 171 -28.55 -1.18 0.79
C GLN A 171 -28.25 0.25 0.30
N VAL A 172 -28.47 0.50 -0.99
CA VAL A 172 -28.28 1.82 -1.62
C VAL A 172 -29.60 2.29 -2.25
N ASP A 173 -29.80 3.61 -2.32
CA ASP A 173 -31.05 4.23 -2.78
C ASP A 173 -31.21 4.16 -4.31
N GLY A 174 -31.24 2.94 -4.85
CA GLY A 174 -31.45 2.64 -6.27
C GLY A 174 -30.18 2.53 -7.12
N PRO A 175 -30.33 2.14 -8.40
CA PRO A 175 -29.21 1.80 -9.29
C PRO A 175 -28.30 2.98 -9.61
N VAL A 176 -28.82 4.21 -9.56
CA VAL A 176 -28.01 5.43 -9.75
C VAL A 176 -27.03 5.60 -8.60
N MET A 177 -27.49 5.48 -7.35
CA MET A 177 -26.62 5.63 -6.18
C MET A 177 -25.58 4.52 -6.08
N PHE A 178 -25.95 3.29 -6.47
CA PHE A 178 -25.01 2.19 -6.64
C PHE A 178 -23.82 2.57 -7.54
N VAL A 179 -24.10 3.03 -8.77
CA VAL A 179 -23.06 3.44 -9.72
C VAL A 179 -22.25 4.62 -9.20
N VAL A 180 -22.89 5.59 -8.52
CA VAL A 180 -22.19 6.74 -7.94
C VAL A 180 -21.17 6.28 -6.89
N TYR A 181 -21.54 5.38 -5.98
CA TYR A 181 -20.59 4.88 -4.98
C TYR A 181 -19.42 4.14 -5.61
N ASP A 182 -19.67 3.26 -6.59
CA ASP A 182 -18.62 2.54 -7.30
C ASP A 182 -17.66 3.48 -8.02
N VAL A 183 -18.19 4.51 -8.69
CA VAL A 183 -17.38 5.55 -9.35
C VAL A 183 -16.56 6.34 -8.34
N ILE A 184 -17.13 6.69 -7.17
CA ILE A 184 -16.39 7.39 -6.10
C ILE A 184 -15.23 6.53 -5.59
N VAL A 185 -15.47 5.24 -5.32
CA VAL A 185 -14.42 4.32 -4.82
C VAL A 185 -13.33 4.12 -5.87
N LEU A 186 -13.69 3.90 -7.13
CA LEU A 186 -12.73 3.81 -8.24
C LEU A 186 -11.96 5.12 -8.44
N GLY A 187 -12.63 6.25 -8.31
CA GLY A 187 -12.03 7.58 -8.35
C GLY A 187 -11.04 7.80 -7.21
N LEU A 188 -11.38 7.37 -6.00
CA LEU A 188 -10.51 7.43 -4.82
C LEU A 188 -9.25 6.55 -5.00
N ILE A 189 -9.42 5.31 -5.45
CA ILE A 189 -8.30 4.41 -5.79
C ILE A 189 -7.40 5.06 -6.84
N SER A 190 -7.98 5.56 -7.92
CA SER A 190 -7.26 6.20 -9.02
C SER A 190 -6.52 7.45 -8.56
N GLY A 191 -7.16 8.27 -7.72
CA GLY A 191 -6.60 9.49 -7.14
C GLY A 191 -5.44 9.21 -6.20
N ILE A 192 -5.58 8.24 -5.29
CA ILE A 192 -4.51 7.83 -4.38
C ILE A 192 -3.35 7.23 -5.16
N ALA A 193 -3.62 6.41 -6.17
CA ALA A 193 -2.56 5.88 -7.03
C ALA A 193 -1.83 6.99 -7.79
N ALA A 194 -2.55 7.93 -8.40
CA ALA A 194 -1.95 9.08 -9.07
C ALA A 194 -1.11 9.92 -8.10
N PHE A 195 -1.60 10.14 -6.87
CA PHE A 195 -0.87 10.82 -5.81
C PHE A 195 0.40 10.06 -5.41
N MET A 196 0.32 8.76 -5.18
CA MET A 196 1.49 7.90 -4.90
C MET A 196 2.52 7.95 -6.04
N LEU A 197 2.07 7.96 -7.29
CA LEU A 197 2.96 8.08 -8.44
C LEU A 197 3.64 9.45 -8.51
N ALA A 198 2.90 10.53 -8.28
CA ALA A 198 3.47 11.87 -8.20
C ALA A 198 4.51 11.94 -7.08
N LEU A 199 4.19 11.39 -5.91
CA LEU A 199 5.05 11.33 -4.75
C LEU A 199 6.32 10.50 -5.00
N SER A 200 6.25 9.48 -5.87
CA SER A 200 7.41 8.67 -6.30
C SER A 200 8.43 9.44 -7.14
N ARG A 201 8.03 10.58 -7.72
CA ARG A 201 8.87 11.44 -8.56
C ARG A 201 9.54 12.56 -7.76
N VAL A 202 9.01 12.89 -6.59
CA VAL A 202 9.63 13.84 -5.67
C VAL A 202 10.91 13.22 -5.11
N ARG A 203 12.06 13.85 -5.35
CA ARG A 203 13.35 13.36 -4.83
C ARG A 203 13.33 13.37 -3.30
N PRO A 204 13.86 12.33 -2.62
CA PRO A 204 13.99 12.35 -1.17
C PRO A 204 14.82 13.57 -0.74
N LEU A 205 14.33 14.34 0.23
CA LEU A 205 15.06 15.42 0.88
C LEU A 205 16.39 14.84 1.42
N GLY A 206 17.51 15.16 0.76
CA GLY A 206 18.83 14.61 1.07
C GLY A 206 19.60 14.02 -0.11
N ALA A 207 18.93 13.68 -1.23
CA ALA A 207 19.61 13.15 -2.42
C ALA A 207 20.54 14.17 -3.10
N ALA A 208 20.27 15.48 -2.93
CA ALA A 208 21.08 16.54 -3.50
C ALA A 208 22.47 16.70 -2.84
N ARG A 209 22.64 16.29 -1.57
CA ARG A 209 23.92 16.48 -0.84
C ARG A 209 24.95 15.38 -1.06
N ALA A 210 24.54 14.18 -1.47
CA ALA A 210 25.45 13.03 -1.61
C ALA A 210 26.21 13.02 -2.95
N THR A 211 25.74 13.73 -3.98
CA THR A 211 26.33 13.72 -5.33
C THR A 211 27.45 14.73 -5.57
N GLU A 212 27.68 15.68 -4.65
CA GLU A 212 28.67 16.75 -4.87
C GLU A 212 29.91 16.72 -3.97
N TRP A 213 30.00 15.85 -2.97
CA TRP A 213 31.25 15.70 -2.22
C TRP A 213 32.25 14.82 -2.98
N ARG A 214 32.81 15.37 -4.08
CA ARG A 214 34.11 14.92 -4.58
C ARG A 214 35.16 15.43 -3.61
N GLY A 215 35.62 14.55 -2.72
CA GLY A 215 36.68 14.87 -1.76
C GLY A 215 37.89 15.54 -2.46
N PRO A 216 38.69 16.37 -1.76
CA PRO A 216 39.78 17.15 -2.35
C PRO A 216 40.70 16.31 -3.25
N LEU A 217 40.93 15.05 -2.88
CA LEU A 217 41.77 14.09 -3.59
C LEU A 217 41.20 13.66 -4.96
N ALA A 218 39.89 13.52 -5.09
CA ALA A 218 39.25 13.19 -6.37
C ALA A 218 39.38 14.35 -7.37
N ARG A 219 39.26 15.59 -6.88
CA ARG A 219 39.50 16.81 -7.68
C ARG A 219 40.98 16.96 -8.06
N LEU A 220 41.90 16.60 -7.17
CA LEU A 220 43.34 16.63 -7.44
C LEU A 220 43.74 15.61 -8.51
N ARG A 221 43.25 14.36 -8.41
CA ARG A 221 43.48 13.31 -9.43
C ARG A 221 42.96 13.70 -10.81
N GLU A 222 41.79 14.32 -10.86
CA GLU A 222 41.22 14.78 -12.13
C GLU A 222 42.08 15.91 -12.75
N ARG A 223 42.53 16.88 -11.94
CA ARG A 223 43.44 17.94 -12.41
C ARG A 223 44.76 17.38 -12.93
N LEU A 224 45.40 16.47 -12.20
CA LEU A 224 46.66 15.84 -12.62
C LEU A 224 46.50 15.02 -13.91
N SER A 225 45.37 14.32 -14.06
CA SER A 225 45.08 13.56 -15.28
C SER A 225 44.89 14.45 -16.52
N ARG A 226 44.28 15.63 -16.36
CA ARG A 226 44.10 16.62 -17.44
C ARG A 226 45.41 17.32 -17.80
N GLN A 227 46.27 17.57 -16.82
CA GLN A 227 47.57 18.19 -17.05
C GLN A 227 48.50 17.25 -17.83
N ARG A 228 48.55 15.96 -17.47
CA ARG A 228 49.32 14.94 -18.21
C ARG A 228 48.90 14.77 -19.68
N ARG A 229 47.62 14.98 -20.01
CA ARG A 229 47.10 14.91 -21.38
C ARG A 229 47.38 16.15 -22.23
N ARG A 230 47.82 17.25 -21.61
CA ARG A 230 48.17 18.50 -22.33
C ARG A 230 49.66 18.63 -22.60
N THR A 231 50.48 17.83 -21.91
CA THR A 231 51.94 17.85 -22.01
C THR A 231 52.50 16.64 -22.77
N ALA A 232 51.64 15.81 -23.34
CA ALA A 232 51.95 14.68 -24.22
C ALA A 232 51.31 14.96 -25.57
#